data_AF-A0A9R1UEC8-F1
#
_entry.id   AF-A0A9R1UEC8-F1
#
_cell.length_a   1.000
_cell.length_b   1.000
_cell.length_c   1.000
_cell.angle_alpha   90.00
_cell.angle_beta   90.00
_cell.angle_gamma   90.00
#
_symmetry.space_group_name_H-M   'P 1'
#
loop_
_entity.id
_entity.type
_entity.pdbx_description
1 polymer ?
#
loop_
_entity_poly.entity_id
_entity_poly.type
_entity_poly.pdbx_seq_one_letter_code
_entity_poly.pdbx_strand_id
1 'polypeptide(L)'
;MGAPFPIAFKVLKATMAEFPALNGQSISYVVLQFPNGTVNPPHIHPRASELLFVLMGDIFLFPKGLVHFQFNSDSKNPALALSAFGSASAGTVSVLCR
;
A
#
# COMPACT_ATOMS: atom_id res chain seq x y z
N MET A 1 14.89 -13.48 -4.06
CA MET A 1 15.40 -12.85 -2.82
C MET A 1 16.70 -12.12 -3.19
N GLY A 2 16.86 -10.83 -2.87
CA GLY A 2 18.17 -10.14 -3.07
C GLY A 2 18.19 -8.86 -3.89
N ALA A 3 17.06 -8.18 -4.12
CA ALA A 3 17.13 -6.79 -4.62
C ALA A 3 17.44 -5.84 -3.45
N PRO A 4 18.32 -4.83 -3.62
CA PRO A 4 18.57 -3.82 -2.59
C PRO A 4 17.28 -3.07 -2.26
N PHE A 5 17.16 -2.60 -1.02
CA PHE A 5 16.04 -1.77 -0.62
C PHE A 5 16.01 -0.48 -1.46
N PRO A 6 14.86 -0.03 -1.97
CA PRO A 6 14.81 1.14 -2.84
C PRO A 6 15.26 2.41 -2.12
N ILE A 7 15.68 3.43 -2.86
CA ILE A 7 16.03 4.76 -2.33
C ILE A 7 14.83 5.72 -2.31
N ALA A 8 13.73 5.36 -2.97
CA ALA A 8 12.48 6.10 -2.99
C ALA A 8 11.32 5.19 -2.58
N PHE A 9 10.21 5.79 -2.15
CA PHE A 9 8.99 5.04 -1.87
C PHE A 9 8.59 4.21 -3.08
N LYS A 10 8.38 2.91 -2.87
CA LYS A 10 8.09 1.95 -3.94
C LYS A 10 6.87 1.11 -3.60
N VAL A 11 6.02 0.94 -4.60
CA VAL A 11 4.79 0.16 -4.53
C VAL A 11 4.91 -1.03 -5.46
N LEU A 12 4.74 -2.23 -4.93
CA LEU A 12 4.67 -3.47 -5.71
C LEU A 12 3.26 -4.02 -5.61
N LYS A 13 2.56 -4.09 -6.73
CA LYS A 13 1.13 -4.43 -6.76
C LYS A 13 0.92 -5.88 -7.19
N ALA A 14 -0.08 -6.50 -6.60
CA ALA A 14 -0.70 -7.73 -7.04
C ALA A 14 -2.22 -7.51 -7.08
N THR A 15 -2.68 -6.81 -8.12
CA THR A 15 -4.11 -6.68 -8.45
C THR A 15 -4.47 -7.64 -9.58
N MET A 16 -5.74 -7.69 -9.99
CA MET A 16 -6.14 -8.45 -11.18
C MET A 16 -5.40 -8.01 -12.48
N ALA A 17 -4.81 -6.80 -12.50
CA ALA A 17 -4.02 -6.34 -13.64
C ALA A 17 -2.64 -7.01 -13.71
N GLU A 18 -1.94 -7.13 -12.57
CA GLU A 18 -0.63 -7.78 -12.49
C GLU A 18 -0.74 -9.30 -12.31
N PHE A 19 -1.80 -9.77 -11.64
CA PHE A 19 -2.05 -11.17 -11.35
C PHE A 19 -3.52 -11.54 -11.67
N PRO A 20 -3.82 -11.86 -12.94
CA PRO A 20 -5.19 -12.12 -13.41
C PRO A 20 -5.95 -13.22 -12.66
N ALA A 21 -5.25 -14.13 -11.98
CA ALA A 21 -5.84 -15.16 -11.12
C ALA A 21 -6.69 -14.60 -9.97
N LEU A 22 -6.52 -13.32 -9.62
CA LEU A 22 -7.32 -12.65 -8.60
C LEU A 22 -8.70 -12.21 -9.12
N ASN A 23 -8.97 -12.30 -10.42
CA ASN A 23 -10.29 -12.00 -10.96
C ASN A 23 -11.34 -12.95 -10.38
N GLY A 24 -12.42 -12.40 -9.83
CA GLY A 24 -13.45 -13.16 -9.11
C GLY A 24 -13.12 -13.53 -7.66
N GLN A 25 -11.88 -13.32 -7.19
CA GLN A 25 -11.47 -13.65 -5.80
C GLN A 25 -11.72 -12.51 -4.81
N SER A 26 -12.09 -11.32 -5.30
CA SER A 26 -12.37 -10.12 -4.48
C SER A 26 -11.23 -9.74 -3.53
N ILE A 27 -9.98 -10.00 -3.91
CA ILE A 27 -8.80 -9.68 -3.11
C ILE A 27 -7.65 -9.18 -3.98
N SER A 28 -6.91 -8.19 -3.47
CA SER A 28 -5.63 -7.75 -4.04
C SER A 28 -4.67 -7.36 -2.92
N TYR A 29 -3.39 -7.32 -3.27
CA TYR A 29 -2.32 -7.03 -2.32
C TYR A 29 -1.35 -5.99 -2.87
N VAL A 30 -0.72 -5.27 -1.95
CA VAL A 30 0.35 -4.33 -2.28
C VAL A 30 1.45 -4.43 -1.23
N VAL A 31 2.70 -4.56 -1.68
CA VAL A 31 3.87 -4.37 -0.83
C VAL A 31 4.32 -2.91 -0.96
N LEU A 32 4.45 -2.25 0.18
CA LEU A 32 4.88 -0.86 0.31
C LEU A 32 6.28 -0.84 0.93
N GLN A 33 7.23 -0.25 0.23
CA GLN A 33 8.61 -0.10 0.68
C GLN A 33 8.86 1.38 0.96
N PHE A 34 9.07 1.72 2.23
CA PHE A 34 9.32 3.08 2.69
C PHE A 34 10.76 3.26 3.14
N PRO A 35 11.62 3.89 2.33
CA PRO A 35 12.89 4.43 2.83
C PRO A 35 12.65 5.44 3.95
N ASN A 36 13.69 5.75 4.72
CA ASN A 36 13.61 6.71 5.81
C ASN A 36 13.07 8.07 5.33
N GLY A 37 12.09 8.63 6.05
CA GLY A 37 11.50 9.93 5.73
C GLY A 37 10.62 9.96 4.47
N THR A 38 10.23 8.82 3.90
CA THR A 38 9.36 8.79 2.71
C THR A 38 7.88 8.71 3.08
N VAL A 39 7.04 9.20 2.16
CA VAL A 39 5.58 9.29 2.32
C VAL A 39 4.86 8.58 1.18
N ASN A 40 3.81 7.84 1.51
CA ASN A 40 2.75 7.51 0.58
C ASN A 40 1.71 8.63 0.69
N PRO A 41 1.59 9.52 -0.31
CA PRO A 41 0.81 10.75 -0.19
C PRO A 41 -0.68 10.47 0.09
N PRO A 42 -1.43 11.45 0.62
CA PRO A 42 -2.87 11.32 0.84
C PRO A 42 -3.63 10.76 -0.37
N HIS A 43 -4.35 9.66 -0.17
CA HIS A 43 -5.12 8.98 -1.20
C HIS A 43 -6.37 8.29 -0.63
N ILE A 44 -7.23 7.82 -1.52
CA ILE A 44 -8.38 6.96 -1.22
C ILE A 44 -8.33 5.68 -2.05
N HIS A 45 -9.01 4.65 -1.54
CA HIS A 45 -9.35 3.43 -2.26
C HIS A 45 -10.87 3.42 -2.55
N PRO A 46 -11.31 3.73 -3.79
CA PRO A 46 -12.72 3.92 -4.10
C PRO A 46 -13.51 2.61 -4.09
N ARG A 47 -12.85 1.45 -4.18
CA ARG A 47 -13.52 0.15 -4.34
C ARG A 47 -13.25 -0.86 -3.22
N ALA A 48 -12.40 -0.55 -2.23
CA ALA A 48 -12.09 -1.48 -1.14
C ALA A 48 -11.69 -0.75 0.15
N SER A 49 -11.94 -1.39 1.29
CA SER A 49 -11.21 -1.10 2.52
C SER A 49 -9.79 -1.67 2.42
N GLU A 50 -8.85 -1.05 3.10
CA GLU A 50 -7.45 -1.49 3.19
C GLU A 50 -7.14 -1.99 4.60
N LEU A 51 -6.54 -3.17 4.69
CA LEU A 51 -5.89 -3.67 5.89
C LEU A 51 -4.38 -3.62 5.67
N LEU A 52 -3.69 -2.78 6.43
CA LEU A 52 -2.26 -2.54 6.33
C LEU A 52 -1.53 -3.24 7.48
N PHE A 53 -0.57 -4.10 7.15
CA PHE A 53 0.33 -4.75 8.10
C PHE A 53 1.73 -4.14 7.98
N VAL A 54 2.23 -3.52 9.04
CA VAL A 54 3.64 -3.10 9.09
C VAL A 54 4.49 -4.31 9.48
N LEU A 55 5.51 -4.63 8.69
CA LEU A 55 6.41 -5.74 9.02
C LEU A 55 7.17 -5.39 10.29
N MET A 56 7.03 -6.22 11.34
CA MET A 56 7.51 -5.93 12.69
C MET A 56 6.85 -4.70 13.33
N GLY A 57 5.53 -4.56 13.18
CA GLY A 57 4.78 -3.50 13.82
C GLY A 57 3.29 -3.82 13.92
N ASP A 58 2.49 -2.77 13.92
CA ASP A 58 1.05 -2.83 14.12
C ASP A 58 0.26 -3.05 12.82
N ILE A 59 -1.04 -3.25 13.00
CA ILE A 59 -2.03 -3.40 11.93
C ILE A 59 -2.94 -2.18 11.94
N PHE A 60 -3.23 -1.63 10.76
CA PHE A 60 -4.13 -0.51 10.57
C PHE A 60 -5.26 -0.90 9.61
N LEU A 61 -6.47 -0.37 9.85
CA LEU A 61 -7.62 -0.57 8.98
C LEU A 61 -8.11 0.79 8.47
N PHE A 62 -8.20 0.93 7.15
CA PHE A 62 -8.76 2.10 6.49
C PHE A 62 -10.08 1.73 5.80
N PRO A 63 -11.23 2.30 6.25
CA PRO A 63 -12.50 2.09 5.58
C PRO A 63 -12.47 2.56 4.13
N LYS A 64 -13.22 1.85 3.26
CA LYS A 64 -13.39 2.18 1.85
C LYS A 64 -13.72 3.66 1.64
N GLY A 65 -12.97 4.31 0.74
CA GLY A 65 -13.17 5.71 0.36
C GLY A 65 -12.67 6.75 1.37
N LEU A 66 -12.16 6.36 2.54
CA LEU A 66 -11.59 7.30 3.51
C LEU A 66 -10.20 7.77 3.05
N VAL A 67 -9.94 9.08 3.19
CA VAL A 67 -8.61 9.66 2.93
C VAL A 67 -7.63 9.17 3.99
N HIS A 68 -6.49 8.65 3.55
CA HIS A 68 -5.40 8.22 4.43
C HIS A 68 -4.04 8.42 3.75
N PHE A 69 -2.98 8.34 4.55
CA PHE A 69 -1.58 8.43 4.12
C PHE A 69 -0.72 7.59 5.06
N GLN A 70 0.51 7.29 4.62
CA GLN A 70 1.50 6.65 5.47
C GLN A 70 2.83 7.38 5.34
N PHE A 71 3.55 7.54 6.45
CA PHE A 71 4.84 8.20 6.50
C PHE A 71 5.79 7.38 7.35
N ASN A 72 6.99 7.10 6.82
CA ASN A 72 8.05 6.50 7.62
C ASN A 72 8.79 7.61 8.38
N SER A 73 8.44 7.79 9.66
CA SER A 73 9.07 8.76 10.55
C SER A 73 10.41 8.31 11.13
N ASP A 74 10.83 7.06 10.90
CA ASP A 74 12.15 6.60 11.32
C ASP A 74 13.22 7.24 10.41
N SER A 75 14.12 7.99 11.04
CA SER A 75 15.22 8.70 10.37
C SER A 75 16.34 7.78 9.85
N LYS A 76 16.42 6.54 10.35
CA LYS A 76 17.54 5.62 10.14
C LYS A 76 17.12 4.35 9.40
N ASN A 77 15.94 3.83 9.72
CA ASN A 77 15.53 2.51 9.25
C ASN A 77 14.45 2.62 8.14
N PRO A 78 14.56 1.81 7.08
CA PRO A 78 13.45 1.62 6.17
C PRO A 78 12.33 0.82 6.84
N ALA A 79 11.09 1.02 6.37
CA ALA A 79 9.93 0.25 6.77
C ALA A 79 9.35 -0.52 5.57
N LEU A 80 8.84 -1.72 5.84
CA LEU A 80 8.10 -2.53 4.88
C LEU A 80 6.68 -2.71 5.40
N ALA A 81 5.68 -2.57 4.54
CA ALA A 81 4.31 -2.90 4.87
C ALA A 81 3.64 -3.72 3.75
N LEU A 82 2.64 -4.51 4.13
CA LEU A 82 1.79 -5.27 3.23
C LEU A 82 0.35 -4.81 3.42
N SER A 83 -0.25 -4.30 2.36
CA SER A 83 -1.66 -3.96 2.31
C SER A 83 -2.46 -5.07 1.65
N ALA A 84 -3.60 -5.42 2.23
CA ALA A 84 -4.61 -6.31 1.68
C ALA A 84 -5.92 -5.54 1.46
N PHE A 85 -6.59 -5.80 0.34
CA PHE A 85 -7.81 -5.09 -0.05
C PHE A 85 -8.95 -6.06 -0.29
N GLY A 86 -10.17 -5.69 0.13
CA GLY A 86 -11.40 -6.42 -0.16
C GLY A 86 -11.92 -6.28 -1.60
N SER A 87 -11.03 -6.13 -2.59
CA SER A 87 -11.37 -6.10 -4.01
C SER A 87 -10.16 -6.55 -4.83
N ALA A 88 -10.39 -7.26 -5.93
CA ALA A 88 -9.34 -7.61 -6.89
C ALA A 88 -8.78 -6.39 -7.64
N SER A 89 -9.48 -5.26 -7.58
CA SER A 89 -9.07 -3.99 -8.17
C SER A 89 -9.46 -2.82 -7.27
N ALA A 90 -8.85 -2.70 -6.09
CA ALA A 90 -9.16 -1.64 -5.12
C ALA A 90 -9.16 -0.22 -5.72
N GLY A 91 -8.22 0.05 -6.64
CA GLY A 91 -8.00 1.36 -7.24
C GLY A 91 -7.36 2.34 -6.25
N THR A 92 -6.74 3.40 -6.77
CA THR A 92 -6.13 4.45 -5.94
C THR A 92 -6.40 5.79 -6.58
N VAL A 93 -6.88 6.75 -5.79
CA VAL A 93 -7.05 8.15 -6.22
C VAL A 93 -6.26 9.03 -5.27
N SER A 94 -5.28 9.76 -5.79
CA SER A 94 -4.54 10.73 -4.98
C SER A 94 -5.39 11.96 -4.72
N VAL A 95 -5.28 12.50 -3.52
CA VAL A 95 -6.02 13.70 -3.06
C VAL A 95 -5.16 14.96 -3.20
N LEU A 96 -3.86 14.83 -3.51
CA LEU A 96 -3.09 16.01 -3.92
C LEU A 96 -3.57 16.49 -5.29
N CYS A 97 -4.01 17.74 -5.36
CA CYS A 97 -4.19 18.43 -6.63
C CYS A 97 -2.82 18.56 -7.30
N ARG A 98 -2.74 18.17 -8.57
CA ARG A 98 -1.58 18.50 -9.43
C ARG A 98 -1.55 19.99 -9.70
#